data_AF-W0U9Z7-F1
#
_entry.id   AF-W0U9Z7-F1
#
_cell.length_a   1.000
_cell.length_b   1.000
_cell.length_c   1.000
_cell.angle_alpha   90.00
_cell.angle_beta   90.00
_cell.angle_gamma   90.00
#
_symmetry.space_group_name_H-M   'P 1'
#
loop_
_entity.id
_entity.type
_entity.pdbx_description
1 polymer ?
#
loop_
_entity_poly.entity_id
_entity_poly.type
_entity_poly.pdbx_seq_one_letter_code
_entity_poly.pdbx_strand_id
1 'polypeptide(L)'
;FFVEHNRGHHVRVATPEDPASSRLGETFWGFLPRSVIGSFKSAWHLEAQRLQRCGKPVWHWSNENLQAWAMTVVLFGALTLWLGPVILPFLLVQAVIGFSLLEVVNFIEHY
;
A
#
# COMPACT_ATOMS: atom_id res chain seq x y z
N PHE A 1 1.00 -1.28 -0.56
CA PHE A 1 0.86 -1.96 -1.86
C PHE A 1 2.04 -2.89 -2.13
N PHE A 2 3.20 -2.43 -2.61
CA PHE A 2 4.32 -3.30 -3.08
C PHE A 2 4.61 -4.58 -2.26
N VAL A 3 4.92 -4.46 -0.96
CA VAL A 3 5.21 -5.61 -0.09
C VAL A 3 4.03 -6.55 0.00
N GLU A 4 2.85 -5.99 0.26
CA GLU A 4 1.62 -6.76 0.46
C GLU A 4 1.17 -7.43 -0.82
N HIS A 5 1.22 -6.74 -1.95
CA HIS A 5 0.81 -7.29 -3.23
C HIS A 5 1.69 -8.51 -3.56
N ASN A 6 3.01 -8.36 -3.48
CA ASN A 6 3.97 -9.38 -3.89
C ASN A 6 4.09 -10.56 -2.92
N ARG A 7 3.96 -10.33 -1.62
CA ARG A 7 4.21 -11.35 -0.58
C ARG A 7 2.96 -11.75 0.21
N GLY A 8 1.85 -11.05 -0.01
CA GLY A 8 0.59 -11.24 0.66
C GLY A 8 -0.50 -11.65 -0.32
N HIS A 9 -1.00 -10.71 -1.09
CA HIS A 9 -2.11 -10.88 -2.02
C HIS A 9 -1.89 -12.06 -2.98
N HIS A 10 -0.79 -12.12 -3.74
CA HIS A 10 -0.53 -13.25 -4.66
C HIS A 10 -0.51 -14.63 -3.98
N VAL A 11 -0.19 -14.68 -2.68
CA VAL A 11 -0.16 -15.93 -1.90
C VAL A 11 -1.55 -16.31 -1.39
N ARG A 12 -2.42 -15.32 -1.18
CA ARG A 12 -3.73 -15.47 -0.52
C ARG A 12 -4.91 -15.05 -1.39
N VAL A 13 -4.70 -14.79 -2.67
CA VAL A 13 -5.73 -14.29 -3.57
C VAL A 13 -6.97 -15.18 -3.52
N ALA A 14 -8.16 -14.55 -3.49
CA ALA A 14 -9.46 -15.19 -3.32
C ALA A 14 -9.68 -15.95 -1.99
N THR A 15 -8.86 -15.72 -0.96
CA THR A 15 -9.08 -16.24 0.41
C THR A 15 -9.63 -15.17 1.37
N PRO A 16 -10.31 -15.55 2.47
CA PRO A 16 -10.81 -14.59 3.46
C PRO A 16 -9.73 -13.68 4.08
N GLU A 17 -8.49 -14.14 4.10
CA GLU A 17 -7.33 -13.45 4.66
C GLU A 17 -6.71 -12.41 3.71
N ASP A 18 -7.14 -12.38 2.45
CA ASP A 18 -6.68 -11.39 1.48
C ASP A 18 -7.54 -10.11 1.53
N PRO A 19 -6.96 -8.98 1.96
CA PRO A 19 -7.69 -7.72 1.97
C PRO A 19 -8.00 -7.19 0.57
N ALA A 20 -7.21 -7.54 -0.46
CA ALA A 20 -7.34 -7.00 -1.81
C ALA A 20 -8.29 -7.81 -2.71
N SER A 21 -8.76 -8.98 -2.28
CA SER A 21 -9.85 -9.70 -2.94
C SER A 21 -11.20 -9.17 -2.46
N SER A 22 -12.09 -8.89 -3.40
CA SER A 22 -13.45 -8.46 -3.08
C SER A 22 -14.31 -9.65 -2.69
N ARG A 23 -15.32 -9.41 -1.83
CA ARG A 23 -16.23 -10.46 -1.38
C ARG A 23 -17.48 -10.47 -2.24
N LEU A 24 -18.10 -11.64 -2.38
CA LEU A 24 -19.38 -11.76 -3.07
C LEU A 24 -20.43 -10.80 -2.47
N GLY A 25 -21.00 -9.94 -3.30
CA GLY A 25 -22.00 -8.95 -2.91
C GLY A 25 -21.43 -7.71 -2.20
N GLU A 26 -20.11 -7.58 -2.08
CA GLU A 26 -19.48 -6.40 -1.49
C GLU A 26 -19.57 -5.19 -2.44
N THR A 27 -19.96 -4.05 -1.89
CA THR A 27 -19.91 -2.79 -2.63
C THR A 27 -18.49 -2.25 -2.64
N PHE A 28 -18.12 -1.51 -3.69
CA PHE A 28 -16.81 -0.85 -3.78
C PHE A 28 -16.51 0.01 -2.53
N TRP A 29 -17.52 0.69 -1.99
CA TRP A 29 -17.37 1.54 -0.81
C TRP A 29 -17.13 0.76 0.49
N GLY A 30 -17.58 -0.48 0.58
CA GLY A 30 -17.20 -1.40 1.67
C GLY A 30 -15.82 -2.00 1.46
N PHE A 31 -15.51 -2.36 0.22
CA PHE A 31 -14.22 -2.92 -0.20
C PHE A 31 -13.06 -1.95 0.04
N LEU A 32 -13.17 -0.70 -0.42
CA LEU A 32 -12.08 0.27 -0.46
C LEU A 32 -11.40 0.48 0.91
N PRO A 33 -12.11 0.87 1.99
CA PRO A 33 -11.47 1.04 3.30
C PRO A 33 -10.95 -0.27 3.87
N ARG A 34 -11.62 -1.41 3.62
CA ARG A 34 -11.19 -2.74 4.08
C ARG A 34 -9.88 -3.14 3.41
N SER A 35 -9.80 -3.01 2.10
CA SER A 35 -8.60 -3.31 1.31
C SER A 35 -7.45 -2.41 1.73
N VAL A 36 -7.63 -1.09 1.75
CA VAL A 36 -6.56 -0.14 2.09
C VAL A 36 -5.99 -0.39 3.50
N ILE A 37 -6.84 -0.50 4.52
CA ILE A 37 -6.40 -0.70 5.91
C ILE A 37 -5.82 -2.10 6.09
N GLY A 38 -6.46 -3.12 5.51
CA GLY A 38 -6.00 -4.50 5.57
C GLY A 38 -4.65 -4.68 4.91
N SER A 39 -4.47 -4.10 3.71
CA SER A 39 -3.23 -4.15 2.94
C SER A 39 -2.09 -3.42 3.65
N PHE A 40 -2.38 -2.29 4.32
CA PHE A 40 -1.39 -1.61 5.17
C PHE A 40 -0.93 -2.49 6.33
N LYS A 41 -1.87 -3.07 7.09
CA LYS A 41 -1.56 -3.95 8.23
C LYS A 41 -0.79 -5.20 7.79
N SER A 42 -1.22 -5.82 6.70
CA SER A 42 -0.60 -6.99 6.09
C SER A 42 0.83 -6.67 5.64
N ALA A 43 1.05 -5.56 4.92
CA ALA A 43 2.39 -5.10 4.52
C ALA A 43 3.34 -4.95 5.71
N TRP A 44 2.85 -4.33 6.79
CA TRP A 44 3.65 -4.12 8.00
C TRP A 44 4.00 -5.44 8.69
N HIS A 45 3.02 -6.33 8.82
CA HIS A 45 3.21 -7.64 9.44
C HIS A 45 4.20 -8.52 8.66
N LEU A 46 4.08 -8.55 7.32
CA LEU A 46 4.97 -9.31 6.45
C LEU A 46 6.44 -8.84 6.58
N GLU A 47 6.67 -7.53 6.60
CA GLU A 47 8.02 -6.99 6.80
C GLU A 47 8.54 -7.24 8.22
N ALA A 48 7.69 -7.11 9.24
CA ALA A 48 8.07 -7.43 10.61
C ALA A 48 8.54 -8.88 10.75
N GLN A 49 7.79 -9.83 10.17
CA GLN A 49 8.17 -11.24 10.14
C GLN A 49 9.46 -11.51 9.37
N ARG A 50 9.65 -10.84 8.22
CA ARG A 50 10.89 -10.97 7.43
C ARG A 50 12.10 -10.48 8.23
N LEU A 51 11.99 -9.31 8.86
CA LEU A 51 13.08 -8.72 9.65
C LEU A 51 13.38 -9.53 10.91
N GLN A 52 12.35 -10.05 11.59
CA GLN A 52 12.52 -10.93 12.74
C GLN A 52 13.29 -12.21 12.38
N ARG A 53 12.98 -12.83 11.23
CA ARG A 53 13.74 -13.96 10.68
C ARG A 53 15.20 -13.62 10.37
N CYS A 54 15.49 -12.35 10.09
CA CYS A 54 16.84 -11.84 9.90
C CYS A 54 17.50 -11.31 11.19
N GLY A 55 16.88 -11.47 12.36
CA GLY A 55 17.39 -10.94 13.64
C GLY A 55 17.43 -9.42 13.73
N LYS A 56 16.60 -8.71 12.95
CA LYS A 56 16.57 -7.24 12.87
C LYS A 56 15.28 -6.68 13.48
N PRO A 57 15.32 -5.47 14.10
CA PRO A 57 14.11 -4.81 14.57
C PRO A 57 13.23 -4.34 13.40
N VAL A 58 11.91 -4.21 13.62
CA VAL A 58 10.94 -3.82 12.58
C VAL A 58 11.25 -2.44 11.98
N TRP A 59 11.81 -1.53 12.78
CA TRP A 59 12.19 -0.17 12.35
C TRP A 59 13.57 -0.09 11.69
N HIS A 60 14.20 -1.22 11.36
CA HIS A 60 15.48 -1.24 10.67
C HIS A 60 15.35 -0.64 9.26
N TRP A 61 16.38 0.08 8.79
CA TRP A 61 16.40 0.74 7.48
C TRP A 61 16.20 -0.20 6.28
N SER A 62 16.42 -1.50 6.49
CA SER A 62 16.16 -2.52 5.46
C SER A 62 14.68 -2.89 5.35
N ASN A 63 13.78 -2.32 6.16
CA ASN A 63 12.33 -2.49 6.02
C ASN A 63 11.87 -1.84 4.72
N GLU A 64 11.32 -2.64 3.81
CA GLU A 64 10.96 -2.17 2.47
C GLU A 64 9.78 -1.19 2.49
N ASN A 65 8.89 -1.26 3.50
CA ASN A 65 7.84 -0.25 3.67
C ASN A 65 8.44 1.11 3.99
N LEU A 66 9.42 1.15 4.90
CA LEU A 66 10.10 2.39 5.28
C LEU A 66 10.89 2.97 4.09
N GLN A 67 11.56 2.13 3.31
CA GLN A 67 12.26 2.58 2.10
C GLN A 67 11.29 3.16 1.08
N ALA A 68 10.16 2.49 0.82
CA ALA A 68 9.15 2.98 -0.11
C ALA A 68 8.59 4.34 0.33
N TRP A 69 8.22 4.50 1.59
CA TRP A 69 7.71 5.77 2.12
C TRP A 69 8.77 6.87 2.10
N ALA A 70 10.02 6.54 2.43
CA ALA A 70 11.14 7.48 2.34
C ALA A 70 11.35 7.96 0.90
N MET A 71 11.29 7.07 -0.09
CA MET A 71 11.36 7.45 -1.51
C MET A 71 10.24 8.41 -1.91
N THR A 72 9.01 8.17 -1.45
CA THR A 72 7.89 9.11 -1.69
C THR A 72 8.16 10.47 -1.07
N VAL A 73 8.62 10.53 0.19
CA VAL A 73 8.95 11.78 0.88
C VAL A 73 10.08 12.52 0.16
N VAL A 74 11.14 11.82 -0.25
CA VAL A 74 12.25 12.42 -1.01
C VAL A 74 11.77 12.98 -2.34
N LEU A 75 10.99 12.21 -3.10
CA LEU A 75 10.45 12.66 -4.38
C LEU A 75 9.54 13.88 -4.23
N PHE A 76 8.58 13.82 -3.30
CA PHE A 76 7.65 14.92 -3.05
C PHE A 76 8.38 16.14 -2.52
N GLY A 77 9.36 15.95 -1.63
CA GLY A 77 10.20 17.02 -1.11
C GLY A 77 11.03 17.68 -2.23
N ALA A 78 11.66 16.89 -3.09
CA ALA A 78 12.45 17.40 -4.21
C ALA A 78 11.59 18.20 -5.20
N LEU A 79 10.43 17.67 -5.58
CA LEU A 79 9.47 18.39 -6.45
C LEU A 79 8.97 19.67 -5.79
N THR A 80 8.70 19.64 -4.48
CA THR A 80 8.23 20.80 -3.71
C THR A 80 9.30 21.88 -3.61
N LEU A 81 10.56 21.51 -3.41
CA LEU A 81 11.69 22.43 -3.41
C LEU A 81 11.92 23.05 -4.79
N TRP A 82 11.67 22.30 -5.86
CA TRP A 82 11.88 22.76 -7.23
C TRP A 82 10.75 23.65 -7.76
N LEU A 83 9.48 23.24 -7.55
CA LEU A 83 8.30 23.88 -8.13
C LEU A 83 7.52 24.74 -7.12
N GLY A 84 7.98 24.77 -5.86
CA GLY A 84 7.35 25.50 -4.76
C GLY A 84 6.22 24.71 -4.07
N PRO A 85 5.78 25.15 -2.88
CA PRO A 85 4.77 24.46 -2.08
C PRO A 85 3.38 24.37 -2.74
N VAL A 86 3.14 25.17 -3.78
CA VAL A 86 1.86 25.18 -4.53
C VAL A 86 1.55 23.82 -5.15
N ILE A 87 2.55 22.96 -5.41
CA ILE A 87 2.31 21.64 -5.99
C ILE A 87 1.80 20.60 -4.99
N LEU A 88 1.93 20.83 -3.68
CA LEU A 88 1.59 19.83 -2.65
C LEU A 88 0.15 19.32 -2.75
N PRO A 89 -0.88 20.16 -2.93
CA PRO A 89 -2.25 19.69 -3.15
C PRO A 89 -2.36 18.79 -4.39
N PHE A 90 -1.68 19.13 -5.49
CA PHE A 90 -1.69 18.33 -6.71
C PHE A 90 -1.02 16.96 -6.51
N LEU A 91 0.10 16.93 -5.78
CA LEU A 91 0.79 15.68 -5.42
C LEU A 91 -0.06 14.78 -4.51
N LEU A 92 -0.83 15.37 -3.60
CA LEU A 92 -1.74 14.62 -2.74
C LEU A 92 -2.95 14.09 -3.54
N VAL A 93 -3.59 14.95 -4.35
CA VAL A 93 -4.74 14.57 -5.18
C VAL A 93 -4.35 13.46 -6.15
N GLN A 94 -3.22 13.58 -6.86
CA GLN A 94 -2.79 12.53 -7.77
C GLN A 94 -2.52 11.22 -7.02
N ALA A 95 -1.93 11.28 -5.81
CA ALA A 95 -1.63 10.07 -5.04
C ALA A 95 -2.93 9.36 -4.65
N VAL A 96 -3.94 10.12 -4.22
CA VAL A 96 -5.27 9.59 -3.89
C VAL A 96 -5.93 8.95 -5.11
N ILE A 97 -5.93 9.64 -6.26
CA ILE A 97 -6.48 9.12 -7.51
C ILE A 97 -5.73 7.85 -7.92
N GLY A 98 -4.40 7.89 -7.93
CA GLY A 98 -3.54 6.79 -8.37
C GLY A 98 -3.75 5.52 -7.57
N PHE A 99 -3.76 5.60 -6.23
CA PHE A 99 -4.02 4.40 -5.42
C PHE A 99 -5.48 3.94 -5.53
N SER A 100 -6.44 4.88 -5.63
CA SER A 100 -7.86 4.52 -5.79
C SER A 100 -8.11 3.75 -7.09
N LEU A 101 -7.42 4.12 -8.18
CA LEU A 101 -7.49 3.39 -9.45
C LEU A 101 -6.96 1.95 -9.30
N LEU A 102 -5.87 1.75 -8.56
CA LEU A 102 -5.37 0.40 -8.27
C LEU A 102 -6.40 -0.43 -7.48
N GLU A 103 -7.06 0.18 -6.50
CA GLU A 103 -8.11 -0.51 -5.74
C GLU A 103 -9.35 -0.81 -6.57
N VAL A 104 -9.71 0.05 -7.53
CA VAL A 104 -10.78 -0.25 -8.49
C VAL A 104 -10.43 -1.47 -9.33
N VAL A 105 -9.19 -1.57 -9.82
CA VAL A 105 -8.72 -2.76 -10.56
C VAL A 105 -8.78 -4.00 -9.67
N ASN A 106 -8.26 -3.92 -8.44
CA ASN A 106 -8.36 -5.03 -7.49
C ASN A 106 -9.81 -5.48 -7.27
N PHE A 107 -10.72 -4.52 -7.08
CA PHE A 107 -12.13 -4.80 -6.87
C PHE A 107 -12.78 -5.51 -8.06
N ILE A 108 -12.41 -5.16 -9.30
CA ILE A 108 -13.02 -5.73 -10.51
C ILE A 108 -12.38 -7.08 -10.87
N GLU A 109 -11.06 -7.19 -10.77
CA GLU A 109 -10.32 -8.40 -11.20
C GLU A 109 -10.44 -9.55 -10.19
N HIS A 110 -10.66 -9.23 -8.92
CA HIS A 110 -10.77 -10.21 -7.83
C HIS A 110 -12.17 -10.25 -7.21
N TYR A 111 -13.21 -10.20 -8.05
CA TYR A 111 -14.62 -10.42 -7.67
C TYR A 111 -15.11 -11.81 -8.04
#